data_AF-A0A941PYQ1-F1
#
_entry.id   AF-A0A941PYQ1-F1
#
_cell.length_a   1.000
_cell.length_b   1.000
_cell.length_c   1.000
_cell.angle_alpha   90.00
_cell.angle_beta   90.00
_cell.angle_gamma   90.00
#
_symmetry.space_group_name_H-M   'P 1'
#
loop_
_entity.id
_entity.type
_entity.pdbx_description
1 polymer ?
#
loop_
_entity_poly.entity_id
_entity_poly.type
_entity_poly.pdbx_seq_one_letter_code
_entity_poly.pdbx_strand_id
1 'polypeptide(L)'
;MFQPTLPLGEPELMRASAYQRYLDELRTASGGISTRISQLSPSLKADLLRFGDDGGASEVVEVMAACVRHGKRVTIHIQTGERVVPLTVFAQERLVHCPMAPDELVGKPMLDLKVMHVEPALLQPPGEANATLVGAEQSHYPLAPLLWELAMRGLRRELLPEITGPAVYRVAPGLEIDALPATGALTPAIQRLARQGATLKELADWPGMDRERATRLLNALYLQSGLIVSRSHPDAVRDGWF
;
A
#
# COMPACT_ATOMS: atom_id res chain seq x y z
N MET A 1 13.50 -27.67 28.78
CA MET A 1 13.82 -26.56 27.87
C MET A 1 13.63 -27.07 26.46
N PHE A 2 12.59 -26.63 25.75
CA PHE A 2 12.42 -26.97 24.34
C PHE A 2 13.24 -25.98 23.52
N GLN A 3 14.24 -26.47 22.81
CA GLN A 3 14.92 -25.69 21.77
C GLN A 3 13.92 -25.42 20.64
N PRO A 4 13.78 -24.17 20.17
CA PRO A 4 12.95 -23.87 19.02
C PRO A 4 13.50 -24.58 17.80
N THR A 5 12.66 -25.36 17.11
CA THR A 5 12.97 -26.01 15.81
C THR A 5 12.80 -25.06 14.62
N LEU A 6 12.87 -23.75 14.86
CA LEU A 6 12.85 -22.78 13.77
C LEU A 6 14.24 -22.76 13.11
N PRO A 7 14.32 -22.81 11.77
CA PRO A 7 15.59 -22.60 11.09
C PRO A 7 16.17 -21.24 11.52
N LEU A 8 17.48 -21.22 11.79
CA LEU A 8 18.22 -20.02 12.16
C LEU A 8 17.98 -18.94 11.07
N GLY A 9 17.30 -17.85 11.42
CA GLY A 9 17.11 -16.69 10.53
C GLY A 9 15.67 -16.23 10.30
N GLU A 10 14.65 -17.00 10.69
CA GLU A 10 13.27 -16.48 10.65
C GLU A 10 13.00 -15.55 11.84
N PRO A 11 12.45 -14.34 11.62
CA PRO A 11 11.97 -13.51 12.72
C PRO A 11 10.89 -14.26 13.50
N GLU A 12 10.94 -14.22 14.84
CA GLU A 12 9.92 -14.83 15.69
C GLU A 12 8.62 -14.00 15.61
N LEU A 13 7.86 -14.20 14.54
CA LEU A 13 6.60 -13.50 14.30
C LEU A 13 5.48 -14.07 15.19
N MET A 14 4.66 -13.18 15.74
CA MET A 14 3.52 -13.58 16.55
C MET A 14 2.49 -14.33 15.70
N ARG A 15 1.88 -15.38 16.26
CA ARG A 15 0.74 -16.04 15.63
C ARG A 15 -0.46 -15.08 15.54
N ALA A 16 -1.18 -15.11 14.42
CA ALA A 16 -2.37 -14.30 14.19
C ALA A 16 -3.43 -14.49 15.27
N SER A 17 -3.63 -15.72 15.76
CA SER A 17 -4.56 -16.01 16.86
C SER A 17 -4.12 -15.45 18.22
N ALA A 18 -2.81 -15.35 18.48
CA ALA A 18 -2.29 -14.71 19.67
C ALA A 18 -2.43 -13.18 19.56
N TYR A 19 -2.12 -12.62 18.39
CA TYR A 19 -2.25 -11.19 18.13
C TYR A 19 -3.73 -10.73 18.18
N GLN A 20 -4.66 -11.53 17.65
CA GLN A 20 -6.09 -11.23 17.73
C GLN A 20 -6.58 -11.19 19.18
N ARG A 21 -6.17 -12.15 20.03
CA ARG A 21 -6.48 -12.12 21.46
C ARG A 21 -5.93 -10.87 22.14
N TYR A 22 -4.69 -10.50 21.84
CA TYR A 22 -4.09 -9.24 22.32
C TYR A 22 -4.91 -8.01 21.92
N LEU A 23 -5.40 -7.95 20.68
CA LEU A 23 -6.28 -6.86 20.23
C LEU A 23 -7.63 -6.86 20.97
N ASP A 24 -8.23 -8.02 21.21
CA ASP A 24 -9.51 -8.12 21.91
C ASP A 24 -9.38 -7.75 23.40
N GLU A 25 -8.26 -8.09 24.03
CA GLU A 25 -7.90 -7.60 25.38
C GLU A 25 -7.74 -6.07 25.40
N LEU A 26 -7.07 -5.48 24.39
CA LEU A 26 -6.95 -4.02 24.25
C LEU A 26 -8.30 -3.32 24.02
N ARG A 27 -9.25 -3.96 23.32
CA ARG A 27 -10.61 -3.43 23.11
C ARG A 27 -11.40 -3.43 24.41
N THR A 28 -11.34 -4.53 25.16
CA THR A 28 -12.12 -4.74 26.38
C THR A 28 -11.59 -3.95 27.58
N ALA A 29 -10.29 -3.63 27.62
CA ALA A 29 -9.65 -2.86 28.68
C ALA A 29 -10.05 -1.36 28.75
N SER A 30 -11.09 -0.92 28.04
CA SER A 30 -11.55 0.49 27.92
C SER A 30 -10.50 1.44 27.32
N GLY A 31 -10.58 1.62 26.00
CA GLY A 31 -9.90 2.70 25.26
C GLY A 31 -8.66 2.30 24.45
N GLY A 32 -8.15 1.06 24.53
CA GLY A 32 -6.79 0.70 24.06
C GLY A 32 -6.53 0.72 22.54
N ILE A 33 -7.47 0.25 21.71
CA ILE A 33 -7.32 0.40 20.24
C ILE A 33 -7.66 1.82 19.79
N SER A 34 -8.65 2.43 20.44
CA SER A 34 -9.01 3.82 20.20
C SER A 34 -7.85 4.76 20.52
N THR A 35 -7.05 4.52 21.56
CA THR A 35 -5.94 5.40 21.95
C THR A 35 -4.78 5.39 20.97
N ARG A 36 -4.38 4.24 20.40
CA ARG A 36 -3.28 4.19 19.40
C ARG A 36 -3.71 4.66 18.01
N ILE A 37 -4.93 4.33 17.56
CA ILE A 37 -5.50 4.96 16.35
C ILE A 37 -5.71 6.46 16.58
N SER A 38 -6.01 6.91 17.80
CA SER A 38 -6.10 8.34 18.14
C SER A 38 -4.75 9.03 18.29
N GLN A 39 -3.64 8.29 18.34
CA GLN A 39 -2.29 8.84 18.19
C GLN A 39 -1.92 9.06 16.71
N LEU A 40 -2.66 8.46 15.77
CA LEU A 40 -2.58 8.86 14.36
C LEU A 40 -3.14 10.28 14.22
N SER A 41 -2.61 11.05 13.26
CA SER A 41 -3.18 12.35 12.94
C SER A 41 -4.66 12.21 12.54
N PRO A 42 -5.54 13.15 12.92
CA PRO A 42 -6.98 13.07 12.59
C PRO A 42 -7.28 12.86 11.10
N SER A 43 -6.45 13.44 10.21
CA SER A 43 -6.58 13.28 8.76
C SER A 43 -6.31 11.85 8.29
N LEU A 44 -5.27 11.21 8.81
CA LEU A 44 -4.95 9.81 8.51
C LEU A 44 -5.98 8.86 9.12
N LYS A 45 -6.43 9.12 10.35
CA LYS A 45 -7.48 8.33 11.00
C LYS A 45 -8.79 8.37 10.20
N ALA A 46 -9.23 9.55 9.77
CA ALA A 46 -10.42 9.69 8.94
C ALA A 46 -10.29 8.92 7.62
N ASP A 47 -9.09 8.89 7.06
CA ASP A 47 -8.80 8.16 5.83
C ASP A 47 -8.91 6.65 6.00
N LEU A 48 -8.30 6.12 7.06
CA LEU A 48 -8.33 4.69 7.36
C LEU A 48 -9.75 4.21 7.71
N LEU A 49 -10.53 5.04 8.40
CA LEU A 49 -11.93 4.73 8.71
C LEU A 49 -12.81 4.63 7.46
N ARG A 50 -12.57 5.47 6.44
CA ARG A 50 -13.31 5.42 5.17
C ARG A 50 -13.16 4.09 4.45
N PHE A 51 -12.04 3.39 4.63
CA PHE A 51 -11.84 2.06 4.03
C PHE A 51 -12.55 0.94 4.78
N GLY A 52 -12.95 1.15 6.04
CA GLY A 52 -13.61 0.14 6.87
C GLY A 52 -15.15 0.20 6.87
N ASP A 53 -15.74 1.31 6.43
CA ASP A 53 -17.20 1.53 6.46
C ASP A 53 -17.97 0.62 5.48
N ASP A 54 -17.32 0.05 4.46
CA ASP A 54 -17.92 -0.90 3.50
C ASP A 54 -17.97 -2.36 4.01
N GLY A 55 -17.70 -2.59 5.30
CA GLY A 55 -17.80 -3.91 5.94
C GLY A 55 -16.67 -4.90 5.61
N GLY A 56 -15.66 -4.46 4.86
CA GLY A 56 -14.42 -5.18 4.59
C GLY A 56 -13.27 -4.80 5.55
N ALA A 57 -12.29 -5.69 5.72
CA ALA A 57 -11.01 -5.29 6.29
C ALA A 57 -10.29 -4.39 5.28
N SER A 58 -9.71 -3.26 5.73
CA SER A 58 -8.95 -2.39 4.82
C SER A 58 -7.83 -3.16 4.12
N GLU A 59 -7.75 -3.00 2.81
CA GLU A 59 -6.72 -3.64 2.02
C GLU A 59 -5.36 -3.02 2.33
N VAL A 60 -4.29 -3.81 2.32
CA VAL A 60 -2.93 -3.29 2.61
C VAL A 60 -2.59 -2.11 1.69
N VAL A 61 -2.97 -2.17 0.41
CA VAL A 61 -2.71 -1.11 -0.57
C VAL A 61 -3.40 0.22 -0.21
N GLU A 62 -4.57 0.19 0.42
CA GLU A 62 -5.32 1.40 0.81
C GLU A 62 -4.66 2.09 1.99
N VAL A 63 -4.28 1.29 3.00
CA VAL A 63 -3.54 1.79 4.16
C VAL A 63 -2.21 2.39 3.70
N MET A 64 -1.49 1.71 2.81
CA MET A 64 -0.24 2.21 2.23
C MET A 64 -0.44 3.51 1.44
N ALA A 65 -1.50 3.60 0.62
CA ALA A 65 -1.85 4.80 -0.14
C ALA A 65 -2.09 6.00 0.79
N ALA A 66 -2.87 5.81 1.85
CA ALA A 66 -3.10 6.84 2.87
C ALA A 66 -1.78 7.26 3.52
N CYS A 67 -0.92 6.32 3.90
CA CYS A 67 0.35 6.63 4.54
C CYS A 67 1.29 7.45 3.66
N VAL A 68 1.38 7.11 2.37
CA VAL A 68 2.14 7.86 1.36
C VAL A 68 1.57 9.27 1.21
N ARG A 69 0.25 9.40 1.07
CA ARG A 69 -0.42 10.69 0.89
C ARG A 69 -0.26 11.63 2.08
N HIS A 70 -0.36 11.12 3.30
CA HIS A 70 -0.19 11.93 4.51
C HIS A 70 1.27 12.10 4.93
N GLY A 71 2.22 11.42 4.26
CA GLY A 71 3.65 11.47 4.58
C GLY A 71 3.96 11.07 6.03
N LYS A 72 3.14 10.17 6.60
CA LYS A 72 3.25 9.75 8.01
C LYS A 72 4.00 8.43 8.13
N ARG A 73 4.81 8.33 9.20
CA ARG A 73 5.47 7.09 9.59
C ARG A 73 4.51 6.25 10.43
N VAL A 74 4.22 5.03 9.97
CA VAL A 74 3.29 4.10 10.64
C VAL A 74 3.84 2.70 10.68
N THR A 75 3.36 1.87 11.61
CA THR A 75 3.53 0.42 11.58
C THR A 75 2.18 -0.23 11.29
N ILE A 76 2.13 -1.01 10.22
CA ILE A 76 0.98 -1.79 9.77
C ILE A 76 1.24 -3.24 10.18
N HIS A 77 0.35 -3.81 10.98
CA HIS A 77 0.41 -5.22 11.37
C HIS A 77 -0.43 -6.02 10.39
N ILE A 78 0.26 -6.77 9.53
CA ILE A 78 -0.34 -7.52 8.43
C ILE A 78 -0.35 -9.00 8.81
N GLN A 79 -1.53 -9.60 8.86
CA GLN A 79 -1.64 -11.06 8.92
C GLN A 79 -1.25 -11.64 7.57
N THR A 80 -0.38 -12.66 7.60
CA THR A 80 0.07 -13.45 6.46
C THR A 80 -0.02 -14.92 6.83
N GLY A 81 -1.08 -15.61 6.41
CA GLY A 81 -1.39 -16.96 6.90
C GLY A 81 -1.59 -16.98 8.41
N GLU A 82 -0.77 -17.75 9.13
CA GLU A 82 -0.84 -17.88 10.59
C GLU A 82 0.02 -16.86 11.37
N ARG A 83 0.82 -16.03 10.69
CA ARG A 83 1.76 -15.10 11.32
C ARG A 83 1.33 -13.65 11.12
N VAL A 84 1.81 -12.76 11.99
CA VAL A 84 1.63 -11.30 11.85
C VAL A 84 2.98 -10.65 11.61
N VAL A 85 3.07 -9.92 10.50
CA VAL A 85 4.25 -9.19 10.05
C VAL A 85 4.06 -7.70 10.33
N PRO A 86 4.90 -7.08 11.18
CA PRO A 86 4.94 -5.63 11.31
C PRO A 86 5.69 -5.02 10.12
N LEU A 87 4.99 -4.23 9.31
CA LEU A 87 5.55 -3.43 8.23
C LEU A 87 5.55 -1.96 8.64
N THR A 88 6.73 -1.40 8.90
CA THR A 88 6.86 0.03 9.20
C THR A 88 7.13 0.80 7.91
N VAL A 89 6.34 1.84 7.65
CA VAL A 89 6.41 2.66 6.43
C VAL A 89 7.07 4.00 6.76
N PHE A 90 8.12 4.34 6.03
CA PHE A 90 8.82 5.62 6.05
C PHE A 90 8.55 6.35 4.73
N ALA A 91 7.36 6.94 4.62
CA ALA A 91 6.83 7.45 3.36
C ALA A 91 7.71 8.55 2.72
N GLN A 92 8.29 9.44 3.54
CA GLN A 92 9.11 10.54 3.04
C GLN A 92 10.48 10.06 2.56
N GLU A 93 11.05 9.09 3.27
CA GLU A 93 12.33 8.46 2.99
C GLU A 93 12.23 7.41 1.87
N ARG A 94 11.01 7.09 1.43
CA ARG A 94 10.70 6.03 0.45
C ARG A 94 11.25 4.66 0.87
N LEU A 95 11.18 4.37 2.16
CA LEU A 95 11.63 3.10 2.74
C LEU A 95 10.49 2.39 3.48
N VAL A 96 10.65 1.08 3.63
CA VAL A 96 9.92 0.28 4.59
C VAL A 96 10.89 -0.50 5.45
N HIS A 97 10.54 -0.73 6.71
CA HIS A 97 11.18 -1.74 7.53
C HIS A 97 10.25 -2.95 7.64
N CYS A 98 10.76 -4.12 7.24
CA CYS A 98 10.04 -5.39 7.25
C CYS A 98 10.99 -6.48 7.78
N PRO A 99 10.57 -7.31 8.74
CA PRO A 99 11.45 -8.36 9.29
C PRO A 99 11.70 -9.51 8.30
N MET A 100 10.98 -9.55 7.17
CA MET A 100 11.17 -10.51 6.08
C MET A 100 11.29 -9.78 4.74
N ALA A 101 11.79 -10.47 3.71
CA ALA A 101 11.92 -9.87 2.39
C ALA A 101 10.55 -9.45 1.83
N PRO A 102 10.41 -8.28 1.18
CA PRO A 102 9.16 -7.86 0.58
C PRO A 102 8.62 -8.86 -0.45
N ASP A 103 9.49 -9.53 -1.21
CA ASP A 103 9.10 -10.56 -2.17
C ASP A 103 8.46 -11.79 -1.50
N GLU A 104 8.86 -12.08 -0.26
CA GLU A 104 8.25 -13.11 0.57
C GLU A 104 6.89 -12.64 1.11
N LEU A 105 6.82 -11.38 1.55
CA LEU A 105 5.57 -10.74 2.02
C LEU A 105 4.50 -10.65 0.92
N VAL A 106 4.87 -10.23 -0.29
CA VAL A 106 3.99 -10.15 -1.47
C VAL A 106 4.06 -11.40 -2.35
N GLY A 107 4.55 -12.51 -1.80
CA GLY A 107 4.56 -13.82 -2.44
C GLY A 107 3.15 -14.32 -2.80
N LYS A 108 3.04 -15.52 -3.38
CA LYS A 108 1.74 -16.06 -3.82
C LYS A 108 1.08 -16.94 -2.74
N PRO A 109 -0.26 -16.83 -2.53
CA PRO A 109 -1.15 -15.77 -3.03
C PRO A 109 -1.29 -14.59 -2.05
N MET A 110 -1.23 -13.36 -2.56
CA MET A 110 -1.48 -12.11 -1.80
C MET A 110 -2.91 -12.00 -1.22
N LEU A 111 -3.77 -13.00 -1.49
CA LEU A 111 -5.12 -13.14 -0.95
C LEU A 111 -5.16 -13.23 0.58
N ASP A 112 -4.03 -13.58 1.20
CA ASP A 112 -3.96 -13.79 2.64
C ASP A 112 -3.48 -12.56 3.41
N LEU A 113 -3.18 -11.44 2.72
CA LEU A 113 -2.71 -10.21 3.35
C LEU A 113 -3.87 -9.44 3.96
N LYS A 114 -4.02 -9.53 5.27
CA LYS A 114 -5.06 -8.82 6.01
C LYS A 114 -4.46 -7.81 6.97
N VAL A 115 -4.89 -6.55 6.88
CA VAL A 115 -4.53 -5.55 7.89
C VAL A 115 -5.24 -5.87 9.21
N MET A 116 -4.47 -6.10 10.27
CA MET A 116 -4.98 -6.39 11.60
C MET A 116 -5.05 -5.14 12.47
N HIS A 117 -4.02 -4.28 12.37
CA HIS A 117 -3.87 -3.09 13.22
C HIS A 117 -2.90 -2.09 12.59
N VAL A 118 -3.12 -0.79 12.81
CA VAL A 118 -2.25 0.30 12.36
C VAL A 118 -1.97 1.23 13.53
N GLU A 119 -0.69 1.58 13.74
CA GLU A 119 -0.25 2.48 14.80
C GLU A 119 0.88 3.41 14.34
N PRO A 120 1.17 4.51 15.05
CA PRO A 120 2.35 5.33 14.77
C PRO A 120 3.64 4.51 14.82
N ALA A 121 4.59 4.81 13.93
CA ALA A 121 5.88 4.15 13.95
C ALA A 121 6.67 4.52 15.21
N LEU A 122 7.10 3.52 15.97
CA LEU A 122 8.12 3.68 17.02
C LEU A 122 9.53 3.69 16.43
N LEU A 123 9.74 2.94 15.34
CA LEU A 123 11.01 2.91 14.64
C LEU A 123 11.26 4.23 13.91
N GLN A 124 12.54 4.57 13.80
CA GLN A 124 13.05 5.68 13.02
C GLN A 124 13.73 5.15 11.75
N PRO A 125 13.69 5.91 10.64
CA PRO A 125 14.43 5.54 9.44
C PRO A 125 15.95 5.60 9.68
N PRO A 126 16.75 4.93 8.83
CA PRO A 126 18.20 5.03 8.88
C PRO A 126 18.68 6.48 8.75
N GLY A 127 19.73 6.84 9.50
CA GLY A 127 20.32 8.19 9.47
C GLY A 127 19.77 9.17 10.52
N GLU A 128 18.79 8.76 11.32
CA GLU A 128 18.26 9.55 12.44
C GLU A 128 19.18 9.52 13.68
N ALA A 129 19.06 10.53 14.53
CA ALA A 129 19.96 10.74 15.66
C ALA A 129 19.89 9.61 16.72
N ASN A 130 18.74 8.94 16.87
CA ASN A 130 18.58 7.88 17.85
C ASN A 130 18.71 6.49 17.21
N ALA A 131 19.94 6.03 17.09
CA ALA A 131 20.27 4.72 16.50
C ALA A 131 19.58 3.53 17.18
N THR A 132 19.15 3.65 18.44
CA THR A 132 18.46 2.56 19.17
C THR A 132 17.03 2.32 18.68
N LEU A 133 16.43 3.31 18.01
CA LEU A 133 15.10 3.21 17.39
C LEU A 133 15.18 2.89 15.90
N VAL A 134 16.38 2.76 15.33
CA VAL A 134 16.56 2.32 13.94
C VAL A 134 16.53 0.79 13.93
N GLY A 135 15.68 0.21 13.08
CA GLY A 135 15.60 -1.24 12.92
C GLY A 135 16.88 -1.85 12.34
N ALA A 136 16.91 -3.16 12.19
CA ALA A 136 18.06 -3.84 11.58
C ALA A 136 18.29 -3.35 10.15
N GLU A 137 19.54 -3.09 9.75
CA GLU A 137 19.88 -2.51 8.45
C GLU A 137 19.36 -3.37 7.29
N GLN A 138 19.55 -4.68 7.39
CA GLN A 138 19.10 -5.66 6.39
C GLN A 138 17.56 -5.79 6.28
N SER A 139 16.82 -5.20 7.21
CA SER A 139 15.36 -5.21 7.23
C SER A 139 14.75 -3.96 6.59
N HIS A 140 15.57 -3.06 6.04
CA HIS A 140 15.11 -1.89 5.30
C HIS A 140 15.08 -2.16 3.80
N TYR A 141 13.94 -1.85 3.17
CA TYR A 141 13.72 -2.08 1.75
C TYR A 141 13.12 -0.84 1.07
N PRO A 142 13.34 -0.66 -0.24
CA PRO A 142 12.67 0.39 -1.01
C PRO A 142 11.15 0.25 -0.96
N LEU A 143 10.45 1.36 -0.76
CA LEU A 143 8.98 1.40 -0.71
C LEU A 143 8.34 1.19 -2.10
N ALA A 144 8.96 1.72 -3.15
CA ALA A 144 8.39 1.76 -4.49
C ALA A 144 8.05 0.38 -5.08
N PRO A 145 8.94 -0.64 -5.06
CA PRO A 145 8.62 -1.97 -5.57
C PRO A 145 7.45 -2.63 -4.83
N LEU A 146 7.38 -2.47 -3.50
CA LEU A 146 6.30 -3.01 -2.69
C LEU A 146 4.94 -2.39 -3.06
N LEU A 147 4.88 -1.06 -3.22
CA LEU A 147 3.66 -0.38 -3.65
C LEU A 147 3.20 -0.83 -5.04
N TRP A 148 4.14 -1.08 -5.95
CA TRP A 148 3.83 -1.59 -7.28
C TRP A 148 3.18 -2.98 -7.21
N GLU A 149 3.80 -3.92 -6.50
CA GLU A 149 3.27 -5.28 -6.35
C GLU A 149 1.89 -5.27 -5.68
N LEU A 150 1.70 -4.47 -4.63
CA LEU A 150 0.41 -4.31 -3.95
C LEU A 150 -0.68 -3.77 -4.88
N ALA A 151 -0.39 -2.78 -5.72
CA ALA A 151 -1.37 -2.25 -6.67
C ALA A 151 -1.67 -3.23 -7.82
N MET A 152 -0.64 -3.90 -8.35
CA MET A 152 -0.77 -4.78 -9.50
C MET A 152 -1.37 -6.14 -9.16
N ARG A 153 -1.20 -6.63 -7.93
CA ARG A 153 -1.59 -8.00 -7.54
C ARG A 153 -2.47 -8.09 -6.30
N GLY A 154 -2.67 -6.99 -5.57
CA GLY A 154 -3.54 -6.95 -4.39
C GLY A 154 -5.03 -7.14 -4.72
N LEU A 155 -5.88 -7.19 -3.70
CA LEU A 155 -7.30 -7.52 -3.87
C LEU A 155 -8.16 -6.36 -4.33
N ARG A 156 -7.68 -5.13 -4.15
CA ARG A 156 -8.40 -3.95 -4.63
C ARG A 156 -8.51 -3.97 -6.17
N ARG A 157 -9.75 -4.09 -6.64
CA ARG A 157 -10.12 -4.05 -8.07
C ARG A 157 -10.56 -2.68 -8.55
N GLU A 158 -10.72 -1.74 -7.63
CA GLU A 158 -11.21 -0.39 -7.89
C GLU A 158 -10.09 0.66 -7.85
N LEU A 159 -10.32 1.80 -8.50
CA LEU A 159 -9.42 2.94 -8.37
C LEU A 159 -9.34 3.39 -6.92
N LEU A 160 -8.16 3.78 -6.45
CA LEU A 160 -8.00 4.42 -5.15
C LEU A 160 -8.93 5.64 -5.05
N PRO A 161 -9.55 5.92 -3.88
CA PRO A 161 -10.58 6.97 -3.78
C PRO A 161 -10.12 8.37 -4.22
N GLU A 162 -8.82 8.65 -4.18
CA GLU A 162 -8.24 9.92 -4.59
C GLU A 162 -8.28 10.12 -6.11
N ILE A 163 -8.19 9.02 -6.85
CA ILE A 163 -8.15 9.02 -8.31
C ILE A 163 -9.43 8.48 -8.93
N THR A 164 -10.44 8.15 -8.12
CA THR A 164 -11.74 7.72 -8.63
C THR A 164 -12.56 8.87 -9.22
N GLY A 165 -13.53 8.49 -10.05
CA GLY A 165 -14.43 9.38 -10.78
C GLY A 165 -13.98 9.69 -12.21
N PRO A 166 -14.79 10.48 -12.95
CA PRO A 166 -14.46 10.88 -14.32
C PRO A 166 -13.19 11.73 -14.36
N ALA A 167 -12.19 11.26 -15.08
CA ALA A 167 -10.90 11.92 -15.22
C ALA A 167 -10.16 11.43 -16.47
N VAL A 168 -9.29 12.30 -16.99
CA VAL A 168 -8.25 11.93 -17.93
C VAL A 168 -6.95 11.75 -17.15
N TYR A 169 -6.30 10.62 -17.39
CA TYR A 169 -5.06 10.22 -16.75
C TYR A 169 -3.88 10.40 -17.70
N ARG A 170 -2.73 10.81 -17.19
CA ARG A 170 -1.48 10.90 -17.96
C ARG A 170 -0.30 10.53 -17.08
N VAL A 171 0.75 9.95 -17.65
CA VAL A 171 2.02 9.75 -16.92
C VAL A 171 2.71 11.10 -16.71
N ALA A 172 3.20 11.33 -15.50
CA ALA A 172 3.94 12.54 -15.15
C ALA A 172 5.29 12.58 -15.90
N PRO A 173 5.71 13.75 -16.45
CA PRO A 173 6.95 13.86 -17.25
C PRO A 173 8.23 13.43 -16.54
N GLY A 174 8.27 13.54 -15.21
CA GLY A 174 9.43 13.17 -14.38
C GLY A 174 9.47 11.71 -13.95
N LEU A 175 8.52 10.87 -14.38
CA LEU A 175 8.54 9.45 -14.03
C LEU A 175 9.56 8.71 -14.90
N GLU A 176 10.50 8.03 -14.26
CA GLU A 176 11.43 7.12 -14.95
C GLU A 176 10.68 5.83 -15.36
N ILE A 177 10.10 5.84 -16.56
CA ILE A 177 9.28 4.73 -17.07
C ILE A 177 10.07 3.42 -17.13
N ASP A 178 11.35 3.49 -17.50
CA ASP A 178 12.20 2.30 -17.68
C ASP A 178 12.60 1.65 -16.33
N ALA A 179 12.47 2.38 -15.22
CA ALA A 179 12.69 1.84 -13.87
C ALA A 179 11.46 1.10 -13.30
N LEU A 180 10.30 1.21 -13.97
CA LEU A 180 9.09 0.53 -13.53
C LEU A 180 9.17 -0.97 -13.85
N PRO A 181 8.75 -1.86 -12.94
CA PRO A 181 8.65 -3.30 -13.20
C PRO A 181 7.41 -3.64 -14.05
N ALA A 182 7.20 -2.89 -15.13
CA ALA A 182 6.14 -3.09 -16.11
C ALA A 182 6.58 -4.10 -17.17
N THR A 183 5.72 -5.08 -17.46
CA THR A 183 5.99 -6.12 -18.45
C THR A 183 4.81 -6.29 -19.41
N GLY A 184 5.08 -6.89 -20.58
CA GLY A 184 4.05 -7.20 -21.57
C GLY A 184 3.29 -5.96 -22.05
N ALA A 185 1.96 -5.99 -21.96
CA ALA A 185 1.07 -4.92 -22.42
C ALA A 185 1.19 -3.61 -21.58
N LEU A 186 1.72 -3.68 -20.36
CA LEU A 186 1.85 -2.51 -19.49
C LEU A 186 2.87 -1.50 -20.01
N THR A 187 4.01 -1.96 -20.53
CA THR A 187 5.08 -1.10 -21.05
C THR A 187 4.60 -0.18 -22.19
N PRO A 188 4.01 -0.68 -23.29
CA PRO A 188 3.49 0.18 -24.35
C PRO A 188 2.30 1.04 -23.89
N ALA A 189 1.50 0.56 -22.93
CA ALA A 189 0.43 1.36 -22.33
C ALA A 189 1.01 2.58 -21.58
N ILE A 190 1.99 2.40 -20.70
CA ILE A 190 2.63 3.50 -19.97
C ILE A 190 3.28 4.50 -20.94
N GLN A 191 4.01 4.01 -21.94
CA GLN A 191 4.62 4.87 -22.96
C GLN A 191 3.58 5.66 -23.75
N ARG A 192 2.46 5.05 -24.11
CA ARG A 192 1.34 5.73 -24.77
C ARG A 192 0.72 6.78 -23.85
N LEU A 193 0.47 6.43 -22.59
CA LEU A 193 -0.11 7.30 -21.56
C LEU A 193 0.79 8.49 -21.20
N ALA A 194 2.11 8.39 -21.41
CA ALA A 194 3.03 9.51 -21.28
C ALA A 194 2.91 10.53 -22.41
N ARG A 195 2.62 10.05 -23.63
CA ARG A 195 2.47 10.88 -24.83
C ARG A 195 1.10 11.55 -24.90
N GLN A 196 0.04 10.81 -24.58
CA GLN A 196 -1.35 11.28 -24.63
C GLN A 196 -2.10 10.83 -23.38
N GLY A 197 -2.86 11.74 -22.79
CA GLY A 197 -3.76 11.37 -21.70
C GLY A 197 -4.92 10.52 -22.22
N ALA A 198 -5.49 9.69 -21.34
CA ALA A 198 -6.63 8.83 -21.68
C ALA A 198 -7.58 8.69 -20.49
N THR A 199 -8.87 8.44 -20.74
CA THR A 199 -9.80 8.04 -19.67
C THR A 199 -9.60 6.57 -19.30
N LEU A 200 -10.16 6.13 -18.16
CA LEU A 200 -10.10 4.71 -17.77
C LEU A 200 -10.73 3.81 -18.84
N LYS A 201 -11.81 4.26 -19.48
CA LYS A 201 -12.51 3.53 -20.53
C LYS A 201 -11.61 3.32 -21.74
N GLU A 202 -10.99 4.40 -22.23
CA GLU A 202 -10.05 4.33 -23.35
C GLU A 202 -8.84 3.45 -23.03
N LEU A 203 -8.31 3.54 -21.81
CA LEU A 203 -7.18 2.74 -21.36
C LEU A 203 -7.52 1.23 -21.34
N ALA A 204 -8.74 0.89 -20.95
CA ALA A 204 -9.23 -0.49 -20.93
C ALA A 204 -9.39 -1.09 -22.33
N ASP A 205 -9.62 -0.27 -23.35
CA ASP A 205 -9.77 -0.69 -24.76
C ASP A 205 -8.41 -0.86 -25.49
N TRP A 206 -7.28 -0.59 -24.83
CA TRP A 206 -5.96 -0.73 -25.44
C TRP A 206 -5.54 -2.20 -25.60
N PRO A 207 -4.67 -2.52 -26.58
CA PRO A 207 -4.22 -3.89 -26.80
C PRO A 207 -3.60 -4.53 -25.55
N GLY A 208 -4.14 -5.67 -25.12
CA GLY A 208 -3.67 -6.40 -23.94
C GLY A 208 -4.07 -5.77 -22.60
N MET A 209 -4.89 -4.74 -22.61
CA MET A 209 -5.52 -4.15 -21.43
C MET A 209 -6.94 -4.66 -21.27
N ASP A 210 -7.46 -4.47 -20.07
CA ASP A 210 -8.86 -4.60 -19.71
C ASP A 210 -9.13 -3.61 -18.56
N ARG A 211 -10.38 -3.50 -18.11
CA ARG A 211 -10.76 -2.56 -17.05
C ARG A 211 -9.97 -2.80 -15.76
N GLU A 212 -9.74 -4.06 -15.39
CA GLU A 212 -9.03 -4.39 -14.15
C GLU A 212 -7.54 -4.02 -14.26
N ARG A 213 -6.85 -4.41 -15.33
CA ARG A 213 -5.44 -4.07 -15.59
C ARG A 213 -5.24 -2.56 -15.69
N ALA A 214 -6.15 -1.86 -16.37
CA ALA A 214 -6.12 -0.41 -16.46
C ALA A 214 -6.26 0.24 -15.08
N THR A 215 -7.20 -0.24 -14.26
CA THR A 215 -7.41 0.25 -12.90
C THR A 215 -6.18 0.03 -12.02
N ARG A 216 -5.61 -1.17 -12.04
CA ARG A 216 -4.40 -1.53 -11.30
C ARG A 216 -3.19 -0.70 -11.74
N LEU A 217 -3.03 -0.49 -13.04
CA LEU A 217 -1.97 0.35 -13.60
C LEU A 217 -2.09 1.79 -13.10
N LEU A 218 -3.29 2.37 -13.12
CA LEU A 218 -3.51 3.74 -12.63
C LEU A 218 -3.22 3.86 -11.13
N ASN A 219 -3.66 2.89 -10.32
CA ASN A 219 -3.31 2.83 -8.89
C ASN A 219 -1.79 2.75 -8.69
N ALA A 220 -1.11 1.88 -9.43
CA ALA A 220 0.35 1.72 -9.34
C ALA A 220 1.08 3.01 -9.69
N LEU A 221 0.72 3.66 -10.81
CA LEU A 221 1.32 4.93 -11.24
C LEU A 221 1.04 6.06 -10.23
N TYR A 222 -0.16 6.11 -9.66
CA TYR A 222 -0.50 7.09 -8.62
C TYR A 222 0.40 6.93 -7.38
N LEU A 223 0.58 5.71 -6.91
CA LEU A 223 1.43 5.40 -5.75
C LEU A 223 2.92 5.73 -5.98
N GLN A 224 3.38 5.71 -7.23
CA GLN A 224 4.73 6.16 -7.59
C GLN A 224 4.86 7.69 -7.71
N SER A 225 3.81 8.47 -7.43
CA SER A 225 3.72 9.90 -7.76
C SER A 225 3.91 10.18 -9.26
N GLY A 226 3.61 9.18 -10.10
CA GLY A 226 3.85 9.19 -11.54
C GLY A 226 2.61 9.46 -12.38
N LEU A 227 1.49 9.86 -11.77
CA LEU A 227 0.20 10.03 -12.43
C LEU A 227 -0.32 11.46 -12.29
N ILE A 228 -0.68 12.06 -13.42
CA ILE A 228 -1.44 13.31 -13.50
C ILE A 228 -2.91 12.95 -13.69
N VAL A 229 -3.78 13.54 -12.88
CA VAL A 229 -5.24 13.33 -12.94
C VAL A 229 -5.91 14.66 -13.29
N SER A 230 -6.57 14.72 -14.45
CA SER A 230 -7.26 15.91 -14.96
C SER A 230 -8.77 15.71 -14.97
N ARG A 231 -9.48 16.39 -14.06
CA ARG A 231 -10.95 16.30 -13.90
C ARG A 231 -11.72 17.34 -14.73
N SER A 232 -11.08 18.45 -15.09
CA SER A 232 -11.68 19.53 -15.90
C SER A 232 -11.51 19.33 -17.41
N HIS A 233 -10.90 18.21 -17.84
CA HIS A 233 -10.72 17.92 -19.26
C HIS A 233 -12.08 17.66 -19.93
N PRO A 234 -12.34 18.15 -21.16
CA PRO A 234 -13.61 17.92 -21.85
C PRO A 234 -14.02 16.44 -21.91
N ASP A 235 -13.05 15.55 -22.12
CA ASP A 235 -13.30 14.10 -22.15
C ASP A 235 -13.61 13.51 -20.77
N ALA A 236 -13.06 14.08 -19.69
CA ALA A 236 -13.45 13.71 -18.32
C ALA A 236 -14.89 14.13 -18.02
N VAL A 237 -15.30 15.31 -18.50
CA VAL A 237 -16.68 15.79 -18.34
C VAL A 237 -17.64 14.91 -19.14
N ARG A 238 -17.28 14.47 -20.35
CA ARG A 238 -18.12 13.58 -21.17
C ARG A 238 -18.33 12.19 -20.56
N ASP A 239 -17.30 11.63 -19.92
CA ASP A 239 -17.40 10.32 -19.24
C ASP A 239 -18.28 10.35 -17.99
N GLY A 240 -18.58 11.54 -17.42
CA GLY A 240 -19.42 11.67 -16.23
C GLY A 240 -20.93 11.79 -16.49
N TRP A 241 -21.38 11.78 -17.75
CA TRP A 241 -22.78 11.99 -18.14
C TRP A 241 -23.52 10.70 -18.53
N PHE A 242 -22.92 9.54 -18.25
CA PHE A 242 -23.48 8.20 -18.45
C PHE A 242 -23.35 7.38 -17.17
#